data_AF-A0A1G3X6G5-F1
#
_entry.id   AF-A0A1G3X6G5-F1
#
_cell.length_a   1.000
_cell.length_b   1.000
_cell.length_c   1.000
_cell.angle_alpha   90.00
_cell.angle_beta   90.00
_cell.angle_gamma   90.00
#
_symmetry.space_group_name_H-M   'P 1'
#
loop_
_entity.id
_entity.type
_entity.pdbx_description
1 polymer ?
#
loop_
_entity_poly.entity_id
_entity_poly.type
_entity_poly.pdbx_seq_one_letter_code
_entity_poly.pdbx_strand_id
1 'polypeptide(L)'
;MSDKLKTLAMLDVAEVLLKESGKPLPIQDIMRSVAEAKQIPLDDIDRLTQLYMDITQSAKFVYCGDDQWDLKERNLELWDKDGYAFVHAEDIEEDTEEDLDFTEFVLEEEEAEVEAEEDEDEDEVAEDLDEEIKEEKAYIDVELPVKSTDDEDLDEPEIEFDDDDYDEDEYNDIMDDFEDMYDE
;
A
#
# COMPACT_ATOMS: atom_id res chain seq x y z
N MET A 1 -8.50 -29.12 -14.89
CA MET A 1 -8.13 -27.98 -14.03
C MET A 1 -9.15 -26.84 -14.11
N SER A 2 -9.68 -26.51 -15.29
CA SER A 2 -10.56 -25.34 -15.49
C SER A 2 -11.87 -25.33 -14.69
N ASP A 3 -12.50 -26.48 -14.41
CA ASP A 3 -13.79 -26.48 -13.67
C ASP A 3 -13.64 -26.12 -12.18
N LYS A 4 -12.53 -26.54 -11.54
CA LYS A 4 -12.23 -26.16 -10.15
C LYS A 4 -11.82 -24.68 -10.03
N LEU A 5 -11.08 -24.18 -11.01
CA LEU A 5 -10.63 -22.77 -11.05
C LEU A 5 -11.80 -21.79 -11.18
N LYS A 6 -12.88 -22.20 -11.88
CA LYS A 6 -14.10 -21.37 -12.01
C LYS A 6 -14.85 -21.20 -10.69
N THR A 7 -14.81 -22.21 -9.82
CA THR A 7 -15.51 -22.19 -8.51
C THR A 7 -14.72 -21.52 -7.40
N LEU A 8 -13.41 -21.37 -7.56
CA LEU A 8 -12.51 -20.74 -6.58
C LEU A 8 -12.65 -19.22 -6.57
N ALA A 9 -12.23 -18.54 -5.51
CA ALA A 9 -12.17 -17.07 -5.49
C ALA A 9 -11.15 -16.55 -6.52
N MET A 10 -11.29 -15.29 -6.97
CA MET A 10 -10.32 -14.74 -7.96
C MET A 10 -8.90 -14.71 -7.38
N LEU A 11 -8.79 -14.40 -6.10
CA LEU A 11 -7.54 -14.44 -5.33
C LEU A 11 -6.91 -15.84 -5.28
N ASP A 12 -7.71 -16.88 -5.02
CA ASP A 12 -7.21 -18.26 -4.95
C ASP A 12 -6.75 -18.77 -6.33
N VAL A 13 -7.39 -18.31 -7.40
CA VAL A 13 -6.96 -18.59 -8.78
C VAL A 13 -5.60 -17.93 -9.03
N ALA A 14 -5.39 -16.68 -8.60
CA ALA A 14 -4.09 -16.01 -8.70
C ALA A 14 -3.00 -16.76 -7.91
N GLU A 15 -3.31 -17.26 -6.72
CA GLU A 15 -2.38 -18.08 -5.92
C GLU A 15 -1.95 -19.35 -6.66
N VAL A 16 -2.91 -20.10 -7.22
CA VAL A 16 -2.60 -21.32 -7.98
C VAL A 16 -1.75 -21.01 -9.20
N LEU A 17 -2.06 -19.92 -9.91
CA LEU A 17 -1.31 -19.50 -11.10
C LEU A 17 0.15 -19.17 -10.78
N LEU A 18 0.42 -18.46 -9.68
CA LEU A 18 1.80 -18.19 -9.23
C LEU A 18 2.50 -19.45 -8.69
N LYS A 19 1.76 -20.36 -8.05
CA LYS A 19 2.32 -21.66 -7.65
C LYS A 19 2.78 -22.45 -8.88
N GLU A 20 1.98 -22.47 -9.94
CA GLU A 20 2.28 -23.14 -11.21
C GLU A 20 3.37 -22.44 -12.04
N SER A 21 3.43 -21.11 -12.07
CA SER A 21 4.46 -20.37 -12.83
C SER A 21 5.87 -20.59 -12.28
N GLY A 22 5.99 -20.72 -10.96
CA GLY A 22 7.28 -20.87 -10.29
C GLY A 22 8.14 -19.59 -10.29
N LYS A 23 7.62 -18.45 -10.76
CA LYS A 23 8.38 -17.21 -10.98
C LYS A 23 7.52 -15.97 -10.72
N PRO A 24 8.14 -14.84 -10.33
CA PRO A 24 7.45 -13.54 -10.29
C PRO A 24 6.84 -13.23 -11.66
N LEU A 25 5.60 -12.74 -11.65
CA LEU A 25 4.88 -12.33 -12.86
C LEU A 25 4.43 -10.88 -12.73
N PRO A 26 4.38 -10.13 -13.84
CA PRO A 26 3.84 -8.78 -13.81
C PRO A 26 2.34 -8.82 -13.48
N ILE A 27 1.85 -7.82 -12.75
CA ILE A 27 0.46 -7.82 -12.26
C ILE A 27 -0.55 -7.92 -13.40
N GLN A 28 -0.23 -7.33 -14.56
CA GLN A 28 -1.07 -7.39 -15.77
C GLN A 28 -1.25 -8.82 -16.30
N ASP A 29 -0.20 -9.64 -16.24
CA ASP A 29 -0.27 -11.03 -16.71
C ASP A 29 -1.02 -11.91 -15.73
N ILE A 30 -0.89 -11.64 -14.42
CA ILE A 30 -1.69 -12.31 -13.38
C ILE A 30 -3.17 -11.99 -13.61
N MET A 31 -3.53 -10.71 -13.77
CA MET A 31 -4.91 -10.28 -14.01
C MET A 31 -5.48 -10.90 -15.29
N ARG A 32 -4.71 -10.90 -16.39
CA ARG A 32 -5.11 -11.53 -17.66
C ARG A 32 -5.35 -13.04 -17.49
N SER A 33 -4.43 -13.73 -16.82
CA SER A 33 -4.52 -15.18 -16.59
C SER A 33 -5.72 -15.55 -15.71
N VAL A 34 -6.01 -14.75 -14.68
CA VAL A 34 -7.20 -14.92 -13.83
C VAL A 34 -8.49 -14.64 -14.61
N ALA A 35 -8.51 -13.59 -15.43
CA ALA A 35 -9.66 -13.25 -16.29
C ALA A 35 -9.95 -14.37 -17.30
N GLU A 36 -8.93 -14.94 -17.93
CA GLU A 36 -9.04 -16.10 -18.83
C GLU A 36 -9.57 -17.35 -18.09
N ALA A 37 -9.03 -17.64 -16.90
CA ALA A 37 -9.47 -18.78 -16.09
C ALA A 37 -10.94 -18.66 -15.66
N LYS A 38 -11.39 -17.44 -15.33
CA LYS A 38 -12.75 -17.14 -14.88
C LYS A 38 -13.73 -16.78 -16.00
N GLN A 39 -13.26 -16.64 -17.24
CA GLN A 39 -14.05 -16.18 -18.38
C GLN A 39 -14.68 -14.79 -18.15
N ILE A 40 -13.94 -13.91 -17.49
CA ILE A 40 -14.33 -12.51 -17.29
C ILE A 40 -13.83 -11.70 -18.50
N PRO A 41 -14.67 -10.86 -19.13
CA PRO A 41 -14.20 -9.99 -20.19
C PRO A 41 -13.21 -8.96 -19.64
N LEU A 42 -12.13 -8.68 -20.39
CA LEU A 42 -11.11 -7.70 -19.98
C LEU A 42 -11.65 -6.25 -19.91
N ASP A 43 -12.85 -6.02 -20.45
CA ASP A 43 -13.57 -4.74 -20.39
C ASP A 43 -14.26 -4.49 -19.04
N ASP A 44 -14.38 -5.53 -18.20
CA ASP A 44 -14.99 -5.46 -16.86
C ASP A 44 -13.95 -4.92 -15.86
N ILE A 45 -13.72 -3.61 -15.93
CA ILE A 45 -12.71 -2.90 -15.12
C ILE A 45 -13.01 -3.06 -13.64
N ASP A 46 -14.26 -2.94 -13.19
CA ASP A 46 -14.65 -3.10 -11.79
C ASP A 46 -14.13 -4.41 -11.18
N ARG A 47 -14.30 -5.53 -11.89
CA ARG A 47 -13.82 -6.83 -11.38
C ARG A 47 -12.30 -6.96 -11.40
N LEU A 48 -11.63 -6.35 -12.37
CA LEU A 48 -10.17 -6.34 -12.44
C LEU A 48 -9.58 -5.45 -11.34
N THR A 49 -10.16 -4.29 -11.09
CA THR A 49 -9.78 -3.40 -10.00
C THR A 49 -10.03 -4.05 -8.65
N GLN A 50 -11.15 -4.76 -8.47
CA GLN A 50 -11.38 -5.55 -7.26
C GLN A 50 -10.31 -6.62 -7.06
N LEU A 51 -9.94 -7.36 -8.11
CA LEU A 51 -8.87 -8.34 -8.03
C LEU A 51 -7.52 -7.70 -7.66
N TYR A 52 -7.21 -6.54 -8.24
CA TYR A 52 -6.00 -5.80 -7.90
C TYR A 52 -5.99 -5.39 -6.42
N MET A 53 -7.09 -4.82 -5.92
CA MET A 53 -7.24 -4.46 -4.50
C MET A 53 -7.14 -5.69 -3.60
N ASP A 54 -7.75 -6.80 -3.98
CA ASP A 54 -7.68 -8.07 -3.25
C ASP A 54 -6.23 -8.59 -3.19
N ILE A 55 -5.45 -8.47 -4.28
CA ILE A 55 -4.04 -8.88 -4.32
C ILE A 55 -3.18 -8.00 -3.42
N THR A 56 -3.30 -6.68 -3.51
CA THR A 56 -2.47 -5.74 -2.75
C THR A 56 -2.78 -5.73 -1.26
N GLN A 57 -4.03 -6.00 -0.86
CA GLN A 57 -4.43 -6.13 0.54
C GLN A 57 -4.20 -7.54 1.11
N SER A 58 -3.95 -8.51 0.24
CA SER A 58 -3.70 -9.89 0.66
C SER A 58 -2.25 -10.06 1.14
N ALA A 59 -2.10 -10.55 2.37
CA ALA A 59 -0.79 -10.91 2.94
C ALA A 59 -0.14 -12.15 2.29
N LYS A 60 -0.74 -12.72 1.24
CA LYS A 60 -0.20 -13.87 0.50
C LYS A 60 0.78 -13.48 -0.61
N PHE A 61 0.65 -12.28 -1.17
CA PHE A 61 1.45 -11.82 -2.30
C PHE A 61 2.48 -10.80 -1.83
N VAL A 62 3.63 -10.77 -2.50
CA VAL A 62 4.74 -9.86 -2.22
C VAL A 62 5.16 -9.21 -3.51
N TYR A 63 5.43 -7.90 -3.43
CA TYR A 63 5.98 -7.13 -4.52
C TYR A 63 7.47 -7.40 -4.67
N CYS A 64 7.90 -7.73 -5.89
CA CYS A 64 9.28 -8.12 -6.20
C CYS A 64 10.08 -7.01 -6.92
N GLY A 65 9.49 -5.83 -7.14
CA GLY A 65 10.07 -4.79 -7.98
C GLY A 65 9.60 -4.91 -9.44
N ASP A 66 9.76 -3.83 -10.22
CA ASP A 66 9.46 -3.80 -11.66
C ASP A 66 8.04 -4.29 -12.02
N ASP A 67 7.02 -3.91 -11.23
CA ASP A 67 5.62 -4.35 -11.40
C ASP A 67 5.40 -5.88 -11.23
N GLN A 68 6.41 -6.61 -10.71
CA GLN A 68 6.34 -8.06 -10.52
C GLN A 68 5.83 -8.45 -9.15
N TRP A 69 5.02 -9.50 -9.12
CA TRP A 69 4.41 -10.07 -7.92
C TRP A 69 4.66 -11.56 -7.85
N ASP A 70 4.93 -12.05 -6.65
CA ASP A 70 5.06 -13.48 -6.35
C ASP A 70 4.45 -13.81 -4.98
N LEU A 71 4.49 -15.09 -4.59
CA LEU A 71 3.98 -15.55 -3.32
C LEU A 71 4.97 -15.29 -2.19
N LYS A 72 4.43 -14.89 -1.04
CA LYS A 72 5.18 -14.67 0.19
C LYS A 72 5.97 -15.89 0.64
N GLU A 73 5.43 -17.09 0.43
CA GLU A 73 6.08 -18.36 0.77
C GLU A 73 7.46 -18.52 0.11
N ARG A 74 7.68 -17.86 -1.04
CA ARG A 74 8.95 -17.92 -1.79
C ARG A 74 9.86 -16.71 -1.57
N ASN A 75 9.28 -15.56 -1.20
CA ASN A 75 9.99 -14.28 -1.14
C ASN A 75 9.77 -13.59 0.21
N LEU A 76 10.02 -14.33 1.29
CA LEU A 76 9.83 -13.84 2.66
C LEU A 76 10.76 -12.66 2.99
N GLU A 77 11.94 -12.63 2.38
CA GLU A 77 12.91 -11.54 2.52
C GLU A 77 12.42 -10.19 1.98
N LEU A 78 11.49 -10.22 1.02
CA LEU A 78 10.96 -9.01 0.37
C LEU A 78 9.72 -8.48 1.10
N TRP A 79 9.14 -9.25 2.03
CA TRP A 79 7.93 -8.86 2.75
C TRP A 79 8.14 -7.69 3.72
N ASP A 80 9.33 -7.61 4.33
CA ASP A 80 9.70 -6.53 5.24
C ASP A 80 10.27 -5.31 4.50
N LYS A 81 10.52 -5.45 3.19
CA LYS A 81 11.11 -4.39 2.38
C LYS A 81 10.02 -3.44 1.90
N ASP A 82 10.13 -2.19 2.31
CA ASP A 82 9.27 -1.10 1.82
C ASP A 82 9.62 -0.72 0.37
N GLY A 83 8.76 0.08 -0.28
CA GLY A 83 8.91 0.50 -1.68
C GLY A 83 10.28 1.09 -2.03
N TYR A 84 10.97 1.70 -1.06
CA TYR A 84 12.34 2.20 -1.21
C TYR A 84 13.35 1.12 -1.64
N ALA A 85 13.17 -0.13 -1.24
CA ALA A 85 14.09 -1.22 -1.59
C ALA A 85 14.13 -1.53 -3.09
N PHE A 86 13.11 -1.08 -3.84
CA PHE A 86 12.98 -1.28 -5.28
C PHE A 86 13.24 0.00 -6.08
N VAL A 87 13.51 1.12 -5.40
CA VAL A 87 13.94 2.36 -6.04
C VAL A 87 15.44 2.25 -6.33
N HIS A 88 15.78 1.88 -7.55
CA HIS A 88 17.15 1.97 -8.03
C HIS A 88 17.44 3.41 -8.46
N ALA A 89 18.52 4.00 -7.95
CA ALA A 89 18.96 5.36 -8.29
C ALA A 89 19.51 5.48 -9.73
N GLU A 90 19.38 4.44 -10.54
CA GLU A 90 19.85 4.41 -11.92
C GLU A 90 18.73 4.89 -12.85
N ASP A 91 19.07 5.90 -13.66
CA ASP A 91 18.24 6.58 -14.68
C ASP A 91 17.29 7.71 -14.22
N ILE A 92 17.72 8.54 -13.27
CA ILE A 92 17.64 9.97 -13.58
C ILE A 92 18.83 10.22 -14.50
N GLU A 93 18.66 9.98 -15.81
CA GLU A 93 19.51 10.71 -16.77
C GLU A 93 19.41 12.16 -16.32
N GLU A 94 20.55 12.73 -15.96
CA GLU A 94 20.71 14.13 -15.64
C GLU A 94 20.32 14.89 -16.92
N ASP A 95 19.02 15.06 -17.12
CA ASP A 95 18.45 15.84 -18.21
C ASP A 95 18.95 17.25 -17.96
N THR A 96 20.05 17.51 -18.65
CA THR A 96 20.87 18.68 -18.48
C THR A 96 20.09 19.78 -19.15
N GLU A 97 19.42 20.57 -18.32
CA GLU A 97 19.09 21.95 -18.62
C GLU A 97 18.07 22.15 -19.76
N GLU A 98 16.90 21.49 -19.71
CA GLU A 98 15.70 22.19 -20.18
C GLU A 98 15.30 23.18 -19.07
N ASP A 99 15.87 24.39 -19.18
CA ASP A 99 15.45 25.60 -18.46
C ASP A 99 13.91 25.65 -18.39
N LEU A 100 13.34 25.23 -17.26
CA LEU A 100 11.98 25.59 -16.92
C LEU A 100 11.97 27.12 -16.79
N ASP A 101 11.55 27.79 -17.85
CA ASP A 101 11.44 29.24 -17.90
C ASP A 101 10.30 29.70 -16.97
N PHE A 102 10.63 29.89 -15.70
CA PHE A 102 9.71 30.45 -14.69
C PHE A 102 9.26 31.88 -15.02
N THR A 103 9.77 32.52 -16.09
CA THR A 103 9.31 33.85 -16.51
C THR A 103 8.01 33.83 -17.31
N GLU A 104 7.49 32.68 -17.73
CA GLU A 104 6.14 32.57 -18.31
C GLU A 104 5.03 32.74 -17.26
N PHE A 105 5.34 32.55 -15.97
CA PHE A 105 4.38 32.72 -14.86
C PHE A 105 4.55 34.08 -14.15
N VAL A 106 4.69 35.16 -14.93
CA VAL A 106 4.45 36.52 -14.41
C VAL A 106 2.95 36.76 -14.53
N LEU A 107 2.21 36.71 -13.42
CA LEU A 107 0.91 37.38 -13.38
C LEU A 107 1.20 38.86 -13.64
N GLU A 108 0.83 39.34 -14.84
CA GLU A 108 0.72 40.77 -15.07
C GLU A 108 -0.20 41.31 -13.98
N GLU A 109 0.34 42.18 -13.13
CA GLU A 109 -0.44 42.99 -12.19
C GLU A 109 -1.23 44.00 -13.04
N GLU A 110 -2.21 43.49 -13.78
CA GLU A 110 -3.27 44.30 -14.33
C GLU A 110 -4.05 44.76 -13.11
N GLU A 111 -3.90 46.05 -12.76
CA GLU A 111 -4.93 46.79 -12.03
C GLU A 111 -6.19 46.75 -12.89
N ALA A 112 -6.87 45.60 -12.93
CA ALA A 112 -8.23 45.49 -13.40
C ALA A 112 -9.06 46.22 -12.36
N GLU A 113 -9.40 47.48 -12.65
CA GLU A 113 -10.58 48.10 -12.07
C GLU A 113 -11.74 47.14 -12.37
N VAL A 114 -12.10 46.32 -11.37
CA VAL A 114 -13.28 45.47 -11.41
C VAL A 114 -14.48 46.42 -11.38
N GLU A 115 -14.93 46.87 -12.55
CA GLU A 115 -16.33 47.24 -12.70
C GLU A 115 -17.12 45.94 -12.51
N ALA A 116 -17.77 45.83 -11.36
CA ALA A 116 -18.75 44.80 -11.10
C ALA A 116 -19.90 44.98 -12.11
N GLU A 117 -19.84 44.27 -13.24
CA GLU A 117 -21.07 43.90 -13.94
C GLU A 117 -21.72 42.80 -13.11
N GLU A 118 -22.87 43.14 -12.54
CA GLU A 118 -23.78 42.19 -11.88
C GLU A 118 -24.26 41.17 -12.92
N ASP A 119 -23.55 40.06 -13.06
CA ASP A 119 -24.04 38.85 -13.75
C ASP A 119 -24.91 38.07 -12.76
N GLU A 120 -26.22 38.09 -12.98
CA GLU A 120 -27.27 37.56 -12.08
C GLU A 120 -27.38 36.02 -12.04
N ASP A 121 -26.30 35.27 -12.31
CA ASP A 121 -26.33 33.80 -12.47
C ASP A 121 -25.27 33.04 -11.61
N GLU A 122 -24.78 33.63 -10.51
CA GLU A 122 -23.73 33.02 -9.64
C GLU A 122 -24.23 32.56 -8.25
N ASP A 123 -25.51 32.77 -7.92
CA ASP A 123 -26.04 32.56 -6.56
C ASP A 123 -26.21 31.08 -6.12
N GLU A 124 -26.21 30.09 -7.02
CA GLU A 124 -26.39 28.67 -6.62
C GLU A 124 -25.09 27.95 -6.20
N VAL A 125 -23.90 28.47 -6.53
CA VAL A 125 -22.62 27.77 -6.29
C VAL A 125 -21.94 28.21 -4.98
N ALA A 126 -22.27 29.40 -4.49
CA ALA A 126 -21.66 29.98 -3.30
C ALA A 126 -22.20 29.41 -1.98
N GLU A 127 -23.45 28.95 -1.92
CA GLU A 127 -24.03 28.35 -0.70
C GLU A 127 -23.44 26.96 -0.40
N ASP A 128 -23.15 26.16 -1.43
CA ASP A 128 -22.64 24.78 -1.28
C ASP A 128 -21.20 24.76 -0.72
N LEU A 129 -20.33 25.69 -1.16
CA LEU A 129 -18.98 25.83 -0.63
C LEU A 129 -18.94 26.26 0.85
N ASP A 130 -19.89 27.09 1.29
CA ASP A 130 -19.92 27.58 2.68
C ASP A 130 -20.49 26.52 3.66
N GLU A 131 -21.34 25.61 3.18
CA GLU A 131 -21.79 24.45 3.96
C GLU A 131 -20.68 23.39 4.12
N GLU A 132 -19.92 23.07 3.07
CA GLU A 132 -18.82 22.10 3.12
C GLU A 132 -17.71 22.56 4.11
N ILE A 133 -17.34 23.84 4.06
CA ILE A 133 -16.33 24.42 4.96
C ILE A 133 -16.82 24.44 6.42
N LYS A 134 -18.12 24.62 6.66
CA LYS A 134 -18.71 24.55 8.01
C LYS A 134 -18.72 23.13 8.56
N GLU A 135 -18.98 22.14 7.72
CA GLU A 135 -18.99 20.74 8.13
C GLU A 135 -17.57 20.27 8.51
N GLU A 136 -16.55 20.60 7.71
CA GLU A 136 -15.16 20.22 7.99
C GLU A 136 -14.67 20.80 9.34
N LYS A 137 -14.98 22.08 9.60
CA LYS A 137 -14.65 22.74 10.88
C LYS A 137 -15.35 22.10 12.08
N ALA A 138 -16.55 21.54 11.90
CA ALA A 138 -17.27 20.87 12.97
C ALA A 138 -16.60 19.56 13.38
N TYR A 139 -15.96 18.83 12.47
CA TYR A 139 -15.21 17.61 12.80
C TYR A 139 -13.90 17.91 13.54
N ILE A 140 -13.25 19.03 13.22
CA ILE A 140 -11.97 19.43 13.85
C ILE A 140 -12.17 19.88 15.31
N ASP A 141 -13.33 20.47 15.64
CA ASP A 141 -13.63 20.99 16.98
C ASP A 141 -14.08 19.88 17.99
N VAL A 142 -14.26 18.64 17.53
CA VAL A 142 -14.56 17.51 18.42
C VAL A 142 -13.30 17.10 19.18
N GLU A 143 -13.17 17.60 20.41
CA GLU A 143 -12.07 17.25 21.31
C GLU A 143 -12.12 15.75 21.67
N LEU A 144 -11.27 14.95 21.03
CA LEU A 144 -11.12 13.53 21.36
C LEU A 144 -10.48 13.41 22.75
N PRO A 145 -10.96 12.51 23.63
CA PRO A 145 -10.32 12.26 24.91
C PRO A 145 -8.95 11.63 24.71
N VAL A 146 -7.92 12.47 24.66
CA VAL A 146 -6.51 12.07 24.66
C VAL A 146 -6.13 11.65 26.08
N LYS A 147 -6.11 10.33 26.30
CA LYS A 147 -5.54 9.77 27.53
C LYS A 147 -4.04 9.62 27.30
N SER A 148 -3.24 10.48 27.93
CA SER A 148 -1.78 10.34 27.92
C SER A 148 -1.41 9.03 28.60
N THR A 149 -0.63 8.19 27.93
CA THR A 149 -0.01 6.99 28.53
C THR A 149 1.23 7.31 29.35
N ASP A 150 1.60 8.59 29.43
CA ASP A 150 2.79 9.10 30.12
C ASP A 150 2.51 9.45 31.60
N ASP A 151 1.26 9.32 32.07
CA ASP A 151 0.95 9.43 33.49
C ASP A 151 1.49 8.17 34.20
N GLU A 152 2.65 8.32 34.85
CA GLU A 152 3.45 7.34 35.59
C GLU A 152 2.74 6.72 36.83
N ASP A 153 1.41 6.60 36.82
CA ASP A 153 0.58 6.04 37.90
C ASP A 153 -0.23 4.81 37.43
N LEU A 154 0.28 4.11 36.41
CA LEU A 154 -0.09 2.72 36.15
C LEU A 154 0.93 1.84 36.85
N ASP A 155 0.52 1.17 37.93
CA ASP A 155 1.24 0.05 38.53
C ASP A 155 1.82 -0.83 37.41
N GLU A 156 3.14 -0.69 37.21
CA GLU A 156 3.90 -1.50 36.28
C GLU A 156 3.66 -2.96 36.69
N PRO A 157 3.20 -3.85 35.80
CA PRO A 157 3.16 -5.25 36.16
C PRO A 157 4.62 -5.66 36.42
N GLU A 158 4.99 -5.89 37.68
CA GLU A 158 6.24 -6.56 38.03
C GLU A 158 6.25 -7.91 37.32
N ILE A 159 6.89 -7.96 36.16
CA ILE A 159 7.24 -9.21 35.51
C ILE A 159 8.40 -9.75 36.34
N GLU A 160 8.07 -10.61 37.31
CA GLU A 160 9.06 -11.44 37.98
C GLU A 160 9.63 -12.40 36.92
N PHE A 161 10.76 -12.03 36.33
CA PHE A 161 11.62 -12.99 35.66
C PHE A 161 12.21 -13.88 36.76
N ASP A 162 11.68 -15.08 36.90
CA ASP A 162 12.29 -16.10 37.76
C ASP A 162 13.58 -16.55 37.05
N ASP A 163 14.72 -15.97 37.44
CA ASP A 163 16.04 -16.31 36.88
C ASP A 163 16.36 -17.81 37.01
N ASP A 164 15.62 -18.57 37.84
CA ASP A 164 15.72 -20.02 38.01
C ASP A 164 15.02 -20.84 36.90
N ASP A 165 14.18 -20.23 36.03
CA ASP A 165 13.52 -20.93 34.89
C ASP A 165 14.30 -20.77 33.56
N TYR A 166 15.43 -20.04 33.58
CA TYR A 166 16.32 -19.92 32.43
C TYR A 166 17.34 -21.07 32.42
N ASP A 167 17.04 -22.13 31.67
CA ASP A 167 17.94 -23.25 31.45
C ASP A 167 18.90 -22.94 30.29
N GLU A 168 20.12 -22.50 30.63
CA GLU A 168 21.19 -22.20 29.66
C GLU A 168 21.59 -23.43 28.85
N ASP A 169 21.48 -24.64 29.40
CA ASP A 169 21.80 -25.87 28.67
C ASP A 169 20.72 -26.15 27.61
N GLU A 170 19.43 -25.94 27.92
CA GLU A 170 18.35 -26.06 26.93
C GLU A 170 18.47 -25.01 25.82
N TYR A 171 18.88 -23.78 26.15
CA TYR A 171 19.17 -22.75 25.15
C TYR A 171 20.31 -23.16 24.21
N ASN A 172 21.41 -23.69 24.76
CA ASN A 172 22.55 -24.13 23.96
C ASN A 172 22.19 -25.34 23.07
N ASP A 173 21.44 -26.32 23.59
CA ASP A 173 20.97 -27.48 22.81
C ASP A 173 20.11 -27.04 21.62
N ILE A 174 19.22 -26.05 21.81
CA ILE A 174 18.42 -25.48 20.73
C ILE A 174 19.31 -24.79 19.68
N MET A 175 20.35 -24.06 20.11
CA MET A 175 21.25 -23.34 19.22
C MET A 175 22.15 -24.28 18.41
N ASP A 176 22.62 -25.37 19.01
CA ASP A 176 23.41 -26.42 18.34
C ASP A 176 22.56 -27.14 17.27
N ASP A 177 21.29 -27.47 17.56
CA ASP A 177 20.36 -28.07 16.59
C ASP A 177 20.12 -27.15 15.36
N PHE A 178 20.14 -25.82 15.58
CA PHE A 178 20.06 -24.85 14.49
C PHE A 178 21.36 -24.76 13.68
N GLU A 179 22.53 -24.85 14.32
CA GLU A 179 23.84 -24.84 13.64
C GLU A 179 23.99 -26.08 12.74
N ASP A 180 23.62 -27.26 13.25
CA ASP A 180 23.67 -28.53 12.53
C ASP A 180 22.80 -28.55 11.25
N MET A 181 21.74 -27.74 11.19
CA MET A 181 20.87 -27.65 10.01
C MET A 181 21.54 -26.96 8.80
N TYR A 182 22.55 -26.12 9.03
CA TYR A 182 23.24 -25.36 7.98
C TYR A 182 24.57 -25.97 7.54
N ASP A 183 25.08 -26.96 8.26
CA ASP A 183 26.36 -27.63 8.00
C ASP A 183 26.24 -28.90 7.11
N GLU A 184 25.06 -29.19 6.53
CA GLU A 184 24.82 -30.29 5.56
C GLU A 184 24.83 -29.86 4.08
#